data_AF-A0AAJ0QSQ1-F1
#
_entry.id   AF-A0AAJ0QSQ1-F1
#
_cell.length_a   1.000
_cell.length_b   1.000
_cell.length_c   1.000
_cell.angle_alpha   90.00
_cell.angle_beta   90.00
_cell.angle_gamma   90.00
#
_symmetry.space_group_name_H-M   'P 1'
#
loop_
_entity.id
_entity.type
_entity.pdbx_description
1 polymer ?
#
loop_
_entity_poly.entity_id
_entity_poly.type
_entity_poly.pdbx_seq_one_letter_code
_entity_poly.pdbx_strand_id
1 'polypeptide(L)'
;MSKQTFLGTAFIQKMSALVLMTGLLAGCVARPMEGVPPSPNARLYAYLVAHGMARGALMGGRITAQNVPKLISLDHGAQKAVLNAMRLQTSSENRKADAAIAALLTSFSS
;
A
#
# COMPACT_ATOMS: atom_id res chain seq x y z
N MET A 1 -23.04 4.71 59.49
CA MET A 1 -22.59 5.79 58.56
C MET A 1 -21.11 6.00 58.86
N SER A 2 -20.11 5.81 58.01
CA SER A 2 -19.95 6.21 56.61
C SER A 2 -18.92 5.28 55.94
N LYS A 3 -19.30 4.58 54.87
CA LYS A 3 -18.40 3.84 53.97
C LYS A 3 -18.51 4.50 52.58
N GLN A 4 -17.88 5.65 52.38
CA GLN A 4 -18.00 6.36 51.09
C GLN A 4 -16.70 7.01 50.58
N THR A 5 -15.53 6.66 51.11
CA THR A 5 -14.26 7.34 50.76
C THR A 5 -13.16 6.43 50.22
N PHE A 6 -13.48 5.21 49.75
CA PHE A 6 -12.45 4.28 49.26
C PHE A 6 -12.65 3.80 47.81
N LEU A 7 -13.77 4.15 47.15
CA LEU A 7 -14.07 3.65 45.80
C LEU A 7 -13.50 4.51 44.65
N GLY A 8 -13.18 5.78 44.91
CA GLY A 8 -12.79 6.73 43.85
C GLY A 8 -11.34 6.62 43.38
N THR A 9 -10.40 6.35 44.28
CA THR A 9 -8.95 6.31 43.96
C THR A 9 -8.57 5.08 43.14
N ALA A 10 -9.18 3.93 43.43
CA ALA A 10 -8.93 2.69 42.69
C ALA A 10 -9.44 2.75 41.23
N PHE A 11 -10.50 3.52 40.97
CA PHE A 11 -11.06 3.66 39.62
C PHE A 11 -10.20 4.60 38.75
N ILE A 12 -9.71 5.69 39.34
CA ILE A 12 -8.83 6.65 38.66
C ILE A 12 -7.48 6.00 38.30
N GLN A 13 -6.89 5.23 39.22
CA GLN A 13 -5.61 4.54 38.98
C GLN A 13 -5.71 3.48 37.86
N LYS A 14 -6.85 2.79 37.74
CA LYS A 14 -7.09 1.80 36.67
C LYS A 14 -7.30 2.45 35.31
N MET A 15 -7.98 3.61 35.26
CA MET A 15 -8.14 4.39 34.02
C MET A 15 -6.81 4.93 33.51
N SER A 16 -5.93 5.42 34.39
CA SER A 16 -4.58 5.88 34.00
C SER A 16 -3.72 4.76 33.43
N ALA A 17 -3.78 3.56 34.00
CA ALA A 17 -3.04 2.40 33.50
C ALA A 17 -3.51 1.96 32.10
N LEU A 18 -4.81 2.07 31.82
CA LEU A 18 -5.38 1.73 30.51
C LEU A 18 -4.94 2.72 29.42
N VAL A 19 -4.90 4.02 29.73
CA VAL A 19 -4.46 5.06 28.79
C VAL A 19 -2.95 4.99 28.50
N LEU A 20 -2.14 4.64 29.50
CA LEU A 20 -0.70 4.40 29.33
C LEU A 20 -0.41 3.18 28.45
N MET A 21 -1.22 2.11 28.57
CA MET A 21 -1.04 0.90 27.76
C MET A 21 -1.52 1.05 26.32
N THR A 22 -2.55 1.86 26.04
CA THR A 22 -3.00 2.13 24.67
C THR A 22 -2.08 3.11 23.93
N GLY A 23 -1.41 4.03 24.64
CA GLY A 23 -0.45 4.96 24.05
C GLY A 23 0.81 4.29 23.47
N LEU A 24 1.23 3.15 24.04
CA LEU A 24 2.42 2.40 23.60
C LEU A 24 2.19 1.60 22.31
N LEU A 25 0.94 1.31 21.95
CA LEU A 25 0.57 0.55 20.74
C LEU A 25 0.21 1.45 19.54
N ALA A 26 0.00 2.75 19.76
CA ALA A 26 -0.37 3.71 18.71
C ALA A 26 0.84 4.25 17.91
N GLY A 27 2.05 3.76 18.19
CA GLY A 27 3.31 4.33 17.72
C GLY A 27 3.89 3.77 16.42
N CYS A 28 3.12 3.15 15.53
CA CYS A 28 3.58 2.92 14.15
C CYS A 28 3.39 4.20 13.33
N VAL A 29 4.03 5.30 13.75
CA VAL A 29 4.20 6.46 12.87
C VAL A 29 5.15 6.01 11.78
N ALA A 30 4.60 5.74 10.60
CA ALA A 30 5.37 5.53 9.38
C ALA A 30 6.30 6.74 9.21
N ARG A 31 7.58 6.55 9.53
CA ARG A 31 8.58 7.60 9.36
C ARG A 31 8.57 8.00 7.89
N PRO A 32 8.60 9.32 7.56
CA PRO A 32 8.86 9.72 6.19
C PRO A 32 10.17 9.04 5.77
N MET A 33 10.16 8.35 4.64
CA MET A 33 11.37 7.76 4.07
C MET A 33 12.35 8.89 3.77
N GLU A 34 13.24 9.18 4.72
CA GLU A 34 14.52 9.86 4.44
C GLU A 34 15.36 8.87 3.65
N GLY A 35 15.30 9.01 2.33
CA GLY A 35 16.00 8.14 1.40
C GLY A 35 16.26 8.87 0.09
N VAL A 36 17.24 8.38 -0.66
CA VAL A 36 17.52 8.86 -2.01
C VAL A 36 16.23 8.74 -2.83
N PRO A 37 15.77 9.82 -3.49
CA PRO A 37 14.56 9.74 -4.30
C PRO A 37 14.74 8.65 -5.36
N PRO A 38 13.73 7.78 -5.57
CA PRO A 38 13.84 6.71 -6.54
C PRO A 38 14.13 7.29 -7.92
N SER A 39 15.00 6.60 -8.67
CA SER A 39 15.34 6.98 -10.06
C SER A 39 14.07 7.27 -10.87
N PRO A 40 14.05 8.31 -11.73
CA PRO A 40 12.92 8.57 -12.62
C PRO A 40 12.48 7.35 -13.45
N ASN A 41 13.41 6.41 -13.72
CA ASN A 41 13.16 5.20 -14.50
C ASN A 41 12.75 3.99 -13.65
N ALA A 42 12.79 4.08 -12.31
CA ALA A 42 12.51 2.94 -11.43
C ALA A 42 11.10 2.36 -11.65
N ARG A 43 10.11 3.22 -11.95
CA ARG A 43 8.73 2.79 -12.22
C ARG A 43 8.57 2.11 -13.58
N LEU A 44 9.33 2.53 -14.58
CA LEU A 44 9.39 1.82 -15.86
C LEU A 44 9.95 0.42 -15.68
N TYR A 45 11.04 0.30 -14.93
CA TYR A 45 11.60 -1.00 -14.60
C TYR A 45 10.57 -1.88 -13.86
N ALA A 46 9.91 -1.35 -12.83
CA ALA A 46 8.88 -2.09 -12.09
C ALA A 46 7.71 -2.54 -12.98
N TYR A 47 7.26 -1.69 -13.91
CA TYR A 47 6.23 -2.05 -14.88
C TYR A 47 6.68 -3.17 -15.81
N LEU A 48 7.89 -3.12 -16.36
CA LEU A 48 8.40 -4.18 -17.24
C LEU A 48 8.45 -5.54 -16.52
N VAL A 49 8.81 -5.55 -15.24
CA VAL A 49 8.78 -6.75 -14.40
C VAL A 49 7.34 -7.23 -14.20
N ALA A 50 6.41 -6.34 -13.84
CA ALA A 50 4.99 -6.67 -13.67
C ALA A 50 4.35 -7.22 -14.96
N HIS A 51 4.65 -6.60 -16.10
CA HIS A 51 4.22 -7.06 -17.43
C HIS A 51 4.76 -8.45 -17.77
N GLY A 52 6.05 -8.69 -17.48
CA GLY A 52 6.66 -10.01 -17.63
C GLY A 52 5.99 -11.08 -16.76
N MET A 53 5.63 -10.74 -15.52
CA MET A 53 4.90 -11.66 -14.64
C MET A 53 3.47 -11.93 -15.13
N ALA A 54 2.77 -10.90 -15.62
CA ALA A 54 1.45 -11.04 -16.24
C ALA A 54 1.49 -12.01 -17.42
N ARG A 55 2.46 -11.84 -18.33
CA ARG A 55 2.71 -12.76 -19.44
C ARG A 55 2.97 -14.18 -18.93
N GLY A 56 3.82 -14.35 -17.93
CA GLY A 56 4.12 -15.65 -17.34
C GLY A 56 2.89 -16.31 -16.71
N ALA A 57 2.01 -15.55 -16.07
CA ALA A 57 0.75 -16.04 -15.53
C ALA A 57 -0.23 -16.47 -16.63
N LEU A 58 -0.30 -15.71 -17.74
CA LEU A 58 -1.08 -16.07 -18.91
C LEU A 58 -0.58 -17.36 -19.57
N MET A 59 0.73 -17.44 -19.85
CA MET A 59 1.34 -18.63 -20.46
C MET A 59 1.25 -19.87 -19.55
N GLY A 60 1.29 -19.67 -18.23
CA GLY A 60 1.15 -20.73 -17.24
C GLY A 60 -0.30 -21.15 -16.95
N GLY A 61 -1.29 -20.63 -17.67
CA GLY A 61 -2.70 -21.00 -17.49
C GLY A 61 -3.34 -20.49 -16.19
N ARG A 62 -2.68 -19.59 -15.45
CA ARG A 62 -3.20 -18.99 -14.21
C ARG A 62 -4.23 -17.88 -14.45
N ILE A 63 -4.33 -17.41 -15.70
CA ILE A 63 -5.32 -16.40 -16.11
C ILE A 63 -6.36 -17.07 -17.02
N THR A 64 -7.61 -17.08 -16.58
CA THR A 64 -8.73 -17.59 -17.37
C THR A 64 -9.08 -16.63 -18.51
N ALA A 65 -9.66 -17.14 -19.60
CA ALA A 65 -10.05 -16.35 -20.76
C ALA A 65 -10.97 -15.16 -20.41
N GLN A 66 -11.83 -15.33 -19.41
CA GLN A 66 -12.74 -14.29 -18.90
C GLN A 66 -11.99 -13.13 -18.22
N ASN A 67 -10.81 -13.38 -17.67
CA ASN A 67 -10.00 -12.39 -16.97
C ASN A 67 -8.97 -11.68 -17.88
N VAL A 68 -8.74 -12.19 -19.10
CA VAL A 68 -7.80 -11.58 -20.07
C VAL A 68 -8.16 -10.13 -20.42
N PRO A 69 -9.42 -9.75 -20.69
CA PRO A 69 -9.74 -8.35 -20.98
C PRO A 69 -9.41 -7.41 -19.81
N LYS A 70 -9.65 -7.86 -18.57
CA LYS A 70 -9.31 -7.09 -17.36
C LYS A 70 -7.79 -6.92 -17.24
N LEU A 71 -7.02 -7.98 -17.49
CA LEU A 71 -5.56 -7.94 -17.50
C LEU A 71 -5.03 -6.92 -18.51
N ILE A 72 -5.51 -6.97 -19.76
CA ILE A 72 -5.08 -6.05 -20.83
C ILE A 72 -5.37 -4.59 -20.45
N SER A 73 -6.57 -4.34 -19.90
CA SER A 73 -6.96 -3.00 -19.46
C SER A 73 -6.04 -2.47 -18.34
N LEU A 74 -5.72 -3.30 -17.35
CA LEU A 74 -4.81 -2.95 -16.26
C LEU A 74 -3.38 -2.74 -16.76
N ASP A 75 -2.92 -3.55 -17.71
CA ASP A 75 -1.58 -3.42 -18.31
C ASP A 75 -1.42 -2.09 -19.06
N HIS A 76 -2.37 -1.76 -19.93
CA HIS A 76 -2.39 -0.46 -20.63
C HIS A 76 -2.50 0.71 -19.65
N GLY A 77 -3.30 0.57 -18.59
CA GLY A 77 -3.43 1.56 -17.53
C GLY A 77 -2.10 1.81 -16.81
N ALA A 78 -1.40 0.75 -16.43
CA ALA A 78 -0.08 0.82 -15.80
C ALA A 78 0.97 1.42 -16.74
N GLN A 79 1.01 1.01 -18.01
CA GLN A 79 1.91 1.56 -19.01
C GLN A 79 1.74 3.08 -19.15
N LYS A 80 0.49 3.54 -19.32
CA LYS A 80 0.18 4.97 -19.45
C LYS A 80 0.57 5.75 -18.20
N ALA A 81 0.26 5.24 -17.01
CA ALA A 81 0.57 5.91 -15.75
C ALA A 81 2.09 6.05 -15.56
N VAL A 82 2.85 5.01 -15.90
CA VAL A 82 4.32 5.02 -15.82
C VAL A 82 4.94 6.00 -16.82
N LEU A 83 4.47 6.02 -18.07
CA LEU A 83 4.96 6.99 -19.06
C LEU A 83 4.67 8.43 -18.62
N ASN A 84 3.50 8.69 -18.02
CA ASN A 84 3.18 9.99 -17.45
C ASN A 84 4.09 10.35 -16.27
N ALA A 85 4.35 9.40 -15.36
CA ALA A 85 5.25 9.59 -14.23
C ALA A 85 6.69 9.89 -14.68
N MET A 86 7.18 9.20 -15.72
CA MET A 86 8.49 9.47 -16.32
C MET A 86 8.58 10.86 -16.94
N ARG A 87 7.52 11.28 -17.66
CA ARG A 87 7.50 12.57 -18.37
C ARG A 87 7.34 13.76 -17.43
N LEU A 88 6.45 13.64 -16.45
CA LEU A 88 6.04 14.75 -15.60
C LEU A 88 6.80 14.81 -14.29
N GLN A 89 7.33 13.68 -13.81
CA GLN A 89 8.17 13.57 -12.61
C GLN A 89 7.56 14.20 -11.35
N THR A 90 6.23 14.29 -11.27
CA THR A 90 5.53 14.83 -10.09
C THR A 90 5.16 13.73 -9.11
N SER A 91 5.08 14.05 -7.83
CA SER A 91 4.64 13.11 -6.78
C SER A 91 3.24 12.54 -7.03
N SER A 92 2.36 13.31 -7.69
CA SER A 92 1.01 12.84 -8.05
C SER A 92 1.05 11.73 -9.10
N GLU A 93 1.79 11.95 -10.19
CA GLU A 93 1.91 10.95 -11.26
C GLU A 93 2.68 9.71 -10.79
N ASN A 94 3.68 9.91 -9.93
CA ASN A 94 4.40 8.82 -9.28
C ASN A 94 3.44 7.89 -8.50
N ARG A 95 2.56 8.46 -7.66
CA ARG A 95 1.57 7.66 -6.92
C ARG A 95 0.57 6.97 -7.84
N LYS A 96 0.15 7.61 -8.95
CA LYS A 96 -0.74 6.99 -9.94
C LYS A 96 -0.08 5.80 -10.61
N ALA A 97 1.20 5.91 -10.97
CA ALA A 97 1.98 4.81 -11.53
C ALA A 97 2.12 3.66 -10.52
N ASP A 98 2.45 3.96 -9.26
CA ASP A 98 2.60 2.96 -8.22
C ASP A 98 1.27 2.20 -7.98
N ALA A 99 0.15 2.92 -7.92
CA ALA A 99 -1.18 2.32 -7.78
C ALA A 99 -1.58 1.47 -9.00
N ALA A 100 -1.27 1.92 -10.22
CA ALA A 100 -1.59 1.19 -11.43
C ALA A 100 -0.75 -0.09 -11.57
N ILE A 101 0.54 -0.06 -11.21
CA ILE A 101 1.40 -1.24 -11.14
C ILE A 101 0.86 -2.23 -10.10
N ALA A 102 0.48 -1.76 -8.91
CA ALA A 102 -0.11 -2.61 -7.88
C ALA A 102 -1.42 -3.28 -8.34
N ALA A 103 -2.28 -2.53 -9.03
CA ALA A 103 -3.51 -3.08 -9.60
C ALA A 103 -3.25 -4.15 -10.67
N LEU A 104 -2.22 -3.95 -11.51
CA LEU A 104 -1.77 -4.96 -12.47
C LEU A 104 -1.28 -6.22 -11.74
N LEU A 105 -0.37 -6.08 -10.77
CA LEU A 105 0.20 -7.20 -10.01
C LEU A 105 -0.87 -8.08 -9.35
N THR A 106 -1.85 -7.45 -8.70
CA THR A 106 -2.92 -8.16 -7.98
C THR A 106 -3.89 -8.91 -8.90
N SER A 107 -3.90 -8.61 -10.21
CA SER A 107 -4.81 -9.26 -11.15
C SER A 107 -4.43 -10.70 -11.52
N PHE A 108 -3.19 -11.11 -11.24
CA PHE A 108 -2.66 -12.43 -11.61
C PHE A 108 -1.81 -13.11 -10.52
N SER A 109 -1.74 -12.52 -9.32
CA SER A 109 -0.95 -13.04 -8.20
C SER A 109 -1.70 -14.04 -7.30
N SER A 110 -2.89 -14.48 -7.70
CA SER A 110 -3.78 -15.36 -6.91
C SER A 110 -3.56 -16.84 -7.20
#